data_AF-A0A0M8YCQ8-F1
#
_entry.id   AF-A0A0M8YCQ8-F1
#
_cell.length_a   1.000
_cell.length_b   1.000
_cell.length_c   1.000
_cell.angle_alpha   90.00
_cell.angle_beta   90.00
_cell.angle_gamma   90.00
#
_symmetry.space_group_name_H-M   'P 1'
#
loop_
_entity.id
_entity.type
_entity.pdbx_description
1 polymer ?
#
loop_
_entity_poly.entity_id
_entity_poly.type
_entity_poly.pdbx_seq_one_letter_code
_entity_poly.pdbx_strand_id
1 'polypeptide(L)'
;MAVLTIEIFANAPDTDPDPSDTVVCTLADLFTLTLATSEECAHGPVHLLTFDVVPALPVMVTATCLASDGETATDAVAALLSPTLADTVTGWTLHAGHTHVHHADN
;
A
#
# COMPACT_ATOMS: atom_id res chain seq x y z
N MET A 1 -9.97 3.88 18.56
CA MET A 1 -9.48 3.28 17.29
C MET A 1 -10.43 3.71 16.18
N ALA A 2 -9.90 3.88 14.98
CA ALA A 2 -10.66 4.34 13.84
C ALA A 2 -10.63 3.30 12.70
N VAL A 3 -11.76 3.15 12.02
CA VAL A 3 -11.82 2.50 10.71
C VAL A 3 -11.48 3.57 9.70
N LEU A 4 -10.41 3.36 8.94
CA LEU A 4 -9.96 4.32 7.95
C LEU A 4 -9.50 3.60 6.68
N THR A 5 -9.62 4.29 5.56
CA THR A 5 -9.04 3.90 4.28
C THR A 5 -7.84 4.79 4.00
N ILE A 6 -6.74 4.19 3.60
CA ILE A 6 -5.54 4.89 3.11
C ILE A 6 -5.30 4.54 1.65
N GLU A 7 -4.65 5.47 0.97
CA GLU A 7 -4.14 5.30 -0.39
C GLU A 7 -2.62 5.33 -0.36
N ILE A 8 -1.97 4.41 -1.08
CA ILE A 8 -0.52 4.41 -1.31
C ILE A 8 -0.28 4.25 -2.81
N PHE A 9 0.63 5.05 -3.34
CA PHE A 9 1.02 5.04 -4.75
C PHE A 9 2.47 4.59 -4.90
N ALA A 10 2.72 3.62 -5.77
CA ALA A 10 4.07 3.30 -6.21
C ALA A 10 4.36 3.97 -7.55
N ASN A 11 5.32 4.90 -7.53
CA ASN A 11 5.71 5.69 -8.68
C ASN A 11 6.97 5.13 -9.31
N ALA A 12 6.99 5.08 -10.65
CA ALA A 12 8.19 4.81 -11.41
C ALA A 12 9.20 5.96 -11.26
N PRO A 13 10.52 5.69 -11.36
CA PRO A 13 11.53 6.73 -11.31
C PRO A 13 11.40 7.69 -12.50
N ASP A 14 11.78 8.96 -12.32
CA ASP A 14 11.81 9.95 -13.41
C ASP A 14 12.69 9.52 -14.60
N THR A 15 13.64 8.62 -14.38
CA THR A 15 14.52 8.07 -15.44
C THR A 15 13.83 7.06 -16.35
N ASP A 16 12.70 6.49 -15.91
CA ASP A 16 11.89 5.51 -16.66
C ASP A 16 10.40 5.84 -16.47
N PRO A 17 9.89 6.90 -17.13
CA PRO A 17 8.54 7.41 -16.90
C PRO A 17 7.42 6.55 -17.51
N ASP A 18 7.77 5.54 -18.33
CA ASP A 18 6.81 4.66 -19.01
C ASP A 18 7.25 3.19 -18.85
N PRO A 19 7.19 2.63 -17.63
CA PRO A 19 7.51 1.24 -17.41
C PRO A 19 6.54 0.33 -18.18
N SER A 20 7.04 -0.81 -18.64
CA SER A 20 6.19 -1.77 -19.36
C SER A 20 5.02 -2.25 -18.50
N ASP A 21 3.87 -2.48 -19.13
CA ASP A 21 2.65 -3.02 -18.49
C ASP A 21 2.90 -4.31 -17.68
N THR A 22 3.82 -5.16 -18.16
CA THR A 22 4.26 -6.38 -17.45
C THR A 22 4.85 -6.07 -16.07
N VAL A 23 5.66 -5.00 -15.96
CA VAL A 23 6.28 -4.58 -14.68
C VAL A 23 5.21 -4.07 -13.73
N VAL A 24 4.30 -3.23 -14.23
CA VAL A 24 3.17 -2.67 -13.46
C VAL A 24 2.28 -3.79 -12.92
N CYS A 25 1.88 -4.74 -13.76
CA CYS A 25 1.08 -5.90 -13.36
C CYS A 25 1.82 -6.79 -12.36
N THR A 26 3.09 -7.11 -12.62
CA THR A 26 3.89 -7.93 -11.71
C THR A 26 4.02 -7.29 -10.32
N LEU A 27 4.24 -5.98 -10.26
CA LEU A 27 4.30 -5.26 -8.99
C LEU A 27 2.96 -5.29 -8.26
N ALA A 28 1.85 -5.10 -8.97
CA ALA A 28 0.50 -5.17 -8.39
C ALA A 28 0.16 -6.57 -7.85
N ASP A 29 0.51 -7.63 -8.57
CA ASP A 29 0.37 -9.02 -8.12
C ASP A 29 1.19 -9.29 -6.85
N LEU A 30 2.43 -8.81 -6.81
CA LEU A 30 3.29 -8.97 -5.63
C LEU A 30 2.77 -8.17 -4.43
N PHE A 31 2.28 -6.94 -4.62
CA PHE A 31 1.62 -6.17 -3.57
C PHE A 31 0.37 -6.88 -3.05
N THR A 32 -0.45 -7.42 -3.94
CA THR A 32 -1.64 -8.21 -3.59
C THR A 32 -1.24 -9.41 -2.73
N LEU A 33 -0.19 -10.14 -3.12
CA LEU A 33 0.32 -11.28 -2.37
C LEU A 33 0.87 -10.86 -0.99
N THR A 34 1.65 -9.78 -0.92
CA THR A 34 2.19 -9.25 0.34
C THR A 34 1.08 -8.86 1.31
N LEU A 35 0.04 -8.18 0.83
CA LEU A 35 -1.08 -7.76 1.66
C LEU A 35 -1.96 -8.94 2.09
N ALA A 36 -2.23 -9.89 1.20
CA ALA A 36 -2.99 -11.10 1.55
C ALA A 36 -2.26 -11.96 2.61
N THR A 37 -0.94 -12.08 2.50
CA THR A 37 -0.14 -12.86 3.47
C THR A 37 0.07 -12.11 4.79
N SER A 38 -0.14 -10.80 4.81
CA SER A 38 -0.05 -9.99 6.03
C SER A 38 -1.25 -10.17 6.98
N GLU A 39 -2.39 -10.68 6.51
CA GLU A 39 -3.59 -10.92 7.33
C GLU A 39 -3.34 -11.91 8.49
N GLU A 40 -2.41 -12.85 8.31
CA GLU A 40 -2.07 -13.85 9.34
C GLU A 40 -1.08 -13.33 10.39
N CYS A 41 -0.49 -12.15 10.16
CA CYS A 41 0.56 -11.60 10.98
C CYS A 41 0.07 -10.27 11.55
N ALA A 42 -0.34 -10.23 12.81
CA ALA A 42 -0.75 -8.99 13.49
C ALA A 42 0.41 -7.98 13.49
N HIS A 43 0.46 -7.11 12.48
CA HIS A 43 1.51 -6.11 12.30
C HIS A 43 1.22 -4.90 13.21
N GLY A 44 1.48 -5.09 14.50
CA GLY A 44 1.45 -4.00 15.48
C GLY A 44 0.06 -3.36 15.65
N PRO A 45 -0.04 -2.01 15.70
CA PRO A 45 -1.29 -1.30 16.02
C PRO A 45 -2.31 -1.24 14.88
N VAL A 46 -2.04 -1.88 13.73
CA VAL A 46 -2.88 -1.80 12.52
C VAL A 46 -3.42 -3.16 12.15
N HIS A 47 -4.74 -3.26 11.99
CA HIS A 47 -5.41 -4.45 11.44
C HIS A 47 -5.97 -4.14 10.06
N LEU A 48 -5.40 -4.77 9.03
CA LEU A 48 -5.93 -4.69 7.67
C LEU A 48 -7.25 -5.47 7.58
N LEU A 49 -8.29 -4.85 7.04
CA LEU A 49 -9.62 -5.45 6.88
C LEU A 49 -9.88 -5.88 5.44
N THR A 50 -9.50 -5.04 4.49
CA THR A 50 -9.62 -5.29 3.05
C THR A 50 -8.65 -4.38 2.32
N PHE A 51 -8.25 -4.78 1.13
CA PHE A 51 -7.42 -3.98 0.26
C PHE A 51 -7.80 -4.18 -1.21
N ASP A 52 -7.40 -3.24 -2.04
CA ASP A 52 -7.51 -3.27 -3.49
C ASP A 52 -6.18 -2.76 -4.08
N VAL A 53 -5.73 -3.40 -5.16
CA VAL A 53 -4.50 -3.01 -5.86
C VAL A 53 -4.82 -2.84 -7.34
N VAL A 54 -4.63 -1.62 -7.85
CA VAL A 54 -4.90 -1.27 -9.23
C VAL A 54 -3.59 -1.27 -10.02
N PRO A 55 -3.43 -2.14 -11.02
CA PRO A 55 -2.25 -2.18 -11.89
C PRO A 55 -2.31 -1.06 -12.95
N ALA A 56 -2.31 0.19 -12.49
CA ALA A 56 -2.18 1.38 -13.31
C ALA A 56 -0.87 2.09 -12.96
N LEU A 57 -0.49 3.13 -13.70
CA LEU A 57 0.63 4.00 -13.33
C LEU A 57 0.09 5.33 -12.78
N PRO A 58 0.43 5.73 -11.54
CA PRO A 58 1.15 4.94 -10.54
C PRO A 58 0.34 3.74 -10.03
N VAL A 59 1.02 2.69 -9.55
CA VAL A 59 0.33 1.51 -8.99
C VAL A 59 -0.33 1.95 -7.69
N MET A 60 -1.66 1.86 -7.65
CA MET A 60 -2.45 2.36 -6.53
C MET A 60 -2.83 1.19 -5.63
N VAL A 61 -2.55 1.35 -4.34
CA VAL A 61 -3.00 0.46 -3.28
C VAL A 61 -3.99 1.22 -2.41
N THR A 62 -5.18 0.66 -2.25
CA THR A 62 -6.17 1.15 -1.30
C THR A 62 -6.29 0.13 -0.19
N ALA A 63 -6.07 0.54 1.06
CA ALA A 63 -6.15 -0.35 2.22
C ALA A 63 -7.15 0.21 3.22
N THR A 64 -8.12 -0.62 3.63
CA THR A 64 -9.01 -0.31 4.74
C THR A 64 -8.54 -1.05 5.97
N CYS A 65 -8.32 -0.33 7.05
CA CYS A 65 -7.74 -0.86 8.27
C CYS A 65 -8.34 -0.24 9.53
N LEU A 66 -8.15 -0.94 10.65
CA LEU A 66 -8.33 -0.41 12.00
C LEU A 66 -6.97 0.06 12.52
N ALA A 67 -6.86 1.34 12.87
CA ALA A 67 -5.65 1.91 13.45
C ALA A 67 -5.98 3.02 14.48
N SER A 68 -4.97 3.56 15.16
CA SER A 68 -5.12 4.74 16.02
C SER A 68 -5.41 6.01 15.21
N ASP A 69 -4.74 6.15 14.07
CA ASP A 69 -4.73 7.34 13.22
C ASP A 69 -4.22 6.99 11.81
N GLY A 70 -4.38 7.93 10.89
CA GLY A 70 -4.01 7.75 9.48
C GLY A 70 -2.52 7.64 9.21
N GLU A 71 -1.68 8.31 10.00
CA GLU A 71 -0.22 8.28 9.87
C GLU A 71 0.29 6.88 10.19
N THR A 72 -0.12 6.34 11.35
CA THR A 72 0.22 5.00 11.79
C THR A 72 -0.20 3.93 10.79
N ALA A 73 -1.41 4.05 10.23
CA ALA A 73 -1.89 3.13 9.19
C ALA A 73 -1.06 3.20 7.91
N THR A 74 -0.77 4.42 7.46
CA THR A 74 0.00 4.66 6.24
C THR A 74 1.41 4.12 6.36
N ASP A 75 2.09 4.39 7.47
CA ASP A 75 3.43 3.89 7.72
C ASP A 75 3.46 2.35 7.82
N ALA A 76 2.47 1.74 8.46
CA ALA A 76 2.39 0.29 8.57
C ALA A 76 2.24 -0.39 7.20
N VAL A 77 1.33 0.11 6.35
CA VAL A 77 1.14 -0.46 5.01
C VAL A 77 2.31 -0.13 4.09
N ALA A 78 2.89 1.08 4.17
CA ALA A 78 4.10 1.40 3.43
C ALA A 78 5.27 0.50 3.82
N ALA A 79 5.44 0.19 5.10
CA ALA A 79 6.47 -0.73 5.60
C ALA A 79 6.28 -2.16 5.09
N LEU A 80 5.03 -2.62 4.91
CA LEU A 80 4.71 -3.90 4.30
C LEU A 80 5.13 -3.95 2.82
N LEU A 81 4.85 -2.89 2.06
CA LEU A 81 5.07 -2.85 0.62
C LEU A 81 6.52 -2.52 0.22
N SER A 82 7.22 -1.75 1.06
CA SER A 82 8.60 -1.30 0.81
C SER A 82 9.59 -2.42 0.45
N PRO A 83 9.66 -3.56 1.16
CA PRO A 83 10.59 -4.64 0.80
C PRO A 83 10.25 -5.26 -0.56
N THR A 84 8.97 -5.45 -0.87
CA THR A 84 8.51 -5.95 -2.17
C THR A 84 8.90 -5.00 -3.29
N LEU A 85 8.71 -3.69 -3.08
CA LEU A 85 9.10 -2.67 -4.06
C LEU A 85 10.61 -2.71 -4.31
N ALA A 86 11.42 -2.72 -3.25
CA ALA A 86 12.87 -2.69 -3.33
C ALA A 86 13.48 -3.95 -4.00
N ASP A 87 12.86 -5.12 -3.81
CA ASP A 87 13.31 -6.38 -4.42
C ASP A 87 12.92 -6.48 -5.90
N THR A 88 11.78 -5.90 -6.28
CA THR A 88 11.20 -6.07 -7.62
C THR A 88 11.68 -5.00 -8.60
N VAL A 89 11.68 -3.72 -8.20
CA VAL A 89 11.88 -2.59 -9.10
C VAL A 89 12.81 -1.53 -8.49
N THR A 90 13.92 -1.26 -9.18
CA THR A 90 14.92 -0.29 -8.70
C THR A 90 14.46 1.15 -8.99
N GLY A 91 14.57 2.02 -7.99
CA GLY A 91 14.32 3.46 -8.12
C GLY A 91 12.86 3.88 -8.02
N TRP A 92 11.93 2.93 -7.90
CA TRP A 92 10.53 3.25 -7.60
C TRP A 92 10.36 3.74 -6.16
N THR A 93 9.35 4.57 -5.93
CA THR A 93 9.08 5.17 -4.61
C THR A 93 7.62 5.00 -4.20
N LEU A 94 7.37 4.85 -2.90
CA LEU A 94 6.03 4.87 -2.33
C LEU A 94 5.66 6.28 -1.89
N HIS A 95 4.43 6.69 -2.16
CA HIS A 95 3.84 7.95 -1.74
C HIS A 95 2.51 7.72 -1.05
N ALA A 96 2.32 8.37 0.09
CA ALA A 96 1.03 8.42 0.76
C ALA A 96 0.05 9.28 -0.06
N GLY A 97 -1.15 8.76 -0.24
CA GLY A 97 -2.28 9.46 -0.83
C GLY A 97 -3.21 10.04 0.23
N HIS A 98 -4.52 9.95 -0.01
CA HIS A 98 -5.49 10.39 0.98
C HIS A 98 -5.70 9.36 2.09
N THR A 99 -6.04 9.87 3.26
CA THR A 99 -6.62 9.07 4.35
C THR A 99 -8.05 9.52 4.57
N HIS A 100 -8.98 8.57 4.58
CA HIS A 100 -10.38 8.80 4.88
C HIS A 100 -10.78 8.03 6.14
N VAL A 101 -11.20 8.74 7.18
CA VAL A 101 -11.71 8.13 8.42
C VAL A 101 -13.22 7.89 8.27
N HIS A 102 -13.64 6.63 8.29
CA HIS A 102 -15.05 6.25 8.19
C HIS A 102 -15.76 6.32 9.53
N HIS A 103 -15.07 5.91 10.60
CA HIS A 103 -15.59 5.90 11.95
C HIS A 103 -14.43 6.02 12.94
N ALA A 104 -14.62 6.78 14.02
CA ALA A 104 -13.66 6.87 15.11
C ALA A 104 -14.41 6.74 16.44
N ASP A 105 -14.07 5.72 17.22
CA ASP A 105 -14.51 5.65 18.61
C ASP A 105 -13.70 6.67 19.43
N ASN A 106 -14.44 7.59 20.06
CA ASN A 106 -13.96 8.72 20.85
C ASN A 106 -13.53 8.27 22.25
#